data_AF-A0A6L7WZN7-F1
#
_entry.id   AF-A0A6L7WZN7-F1
#
_cell.length_a   1.000
_cell.length_b   1.000
_cell.length_c   1.000
_cell.angle_alpha   90.00
_cell.angle_beta   90.00
_cell.angle_gamma   90.00
#
_symmetry.space_group_name_H-M   'P 1'
#
loop_
_entity.id
_entity.type
_entity.pdbx_description
1 polymer ?
#
loop_
_entity_poly.entity_id
_entity_poly.type
_entity_poly.pdbx_seq_one_letter_code
_entity_poly.pdbx_strand_id
1 'polypeptide(L)'
;RGALICADGRLHRIPAFPVAEPVDATGLGDTFFAAYLCRRLAGDHAAEAGRFAAATAALALLRFGPFAGSEQDVRGVLGESA
;
A
#
# COMPACT_ATOMS: atom_id res chain seq x y z
N ARG A 1 12.58 -0.66 0.23
CA ARG A 1 12.38 -0.62 1.70
C ARG A 1 10.95 -0.15 1.96
N GLY A 2 10.28 -0.61 3.02
CA GLY A 2 8.86 -0.32 3.29
C GLY A 2 8.63 0.87 4.23
N ALA A 3 7.58 0.80 5.05
CA ALA A 3 7.14 1.88 5.93
C ALA A 3 7.23 1.52 7.43
N LEU A 4 7.20 2.55 8.27
CA LEU A 4 7.11 2.44 9.72
C LEU A 4 5.93 3.31 10.18
N ILE A 5 4.95 2.70 10.83
CA ILE A 5 3.72 3.36 11.25
C ILE A 5 3.66 3.35 12.77
N CYS A 6 3.52 4.52 13.39
CA CYS A 6 3.28 4.65 14.82
C CYS A 6 1.79 4.95 15.03
N ALA A 7 1.07 4.04 15.68
CA ALA A 7 -0.36 4.18 15.95
C ALA A 7 -0.70 3.45 17.26
N ASP A 8 -1.63 3.99 18.04
CA ASP A 8 -2.13 3.36 19.27
C ASP A 8 -1.01 2.98 20.27
N GLY A 9 0.02 3.82 20.36
CA GLY A 9 1.21 3.58 21.21
C GLY A 9 2.11 2.44 20.73
N ARG A 10 1.91 1.91 19.52
CA ARG A 10 2.64 0.78 18.94
C ARG A 10 3.32 1.17 17.64
N LEU A 11 4.44 0.51 17.37
CA LEU A 11 5.22 0.69 16.15
C LEU A 11 5.01 -0.52 15.23
N HIS A 12 4.51 -0.28 14.02
CA HIS A 12 4.25 -1.29 13.00
C HIS A 12 5.25 -1.12 11.87
N ARG A 13 6.08 -2.15 11.64
CA ARG A 13 6.99 -2.20 10.49
C ARG A 13 6.28 -2.89 9.33
N ILE A 14 6.08 -2.16 8.24
CA ILE A 14 5.43 -2.66 7.03
C ILE A 14 6.52 -2.91 5.98
N PRO A 15 6.78 -4.16 5.57
CA PRO A 15 7.72 -4.43 4.48
C PRO A 15 7.17 -3.89 3.15
N ALA A 16 8.07 -3.51 2.23
CA ALA A 16 7.67 -3.23 0.86
C ALA A 16 7.41 -4.53 0.11
N PHE A 17 6.44 -4.54 -0.79
CA PHE A 17 6.28 -5.63 -1.73
C PHE A 17 7.35 -5.51 -2.83
N PRO A 18 8.12 -6.58 -3.10
CA PRO A 18 9.14 -6.55 -4.13
C PRO A 18 8.50 -6.45 -5.52
N VAL A 19 9.08 -5.62 -6.38
CA VAL A 19 8.66 -5.40 -7.76
C VAL A 19 9.87 -5.65 -8.66
N ALA A 20 9.72 -6.49 -9.68
CA ALA A 20 10.82 -6.90 -10.55
C ALA A 20 11.31 -5.75 -11.46
N GLU A 21 10.37 -5.02 -12.06
CA GLU A 21 10.65 -3.97 -13.04
C GLU A 21 9.91 -2.69 -12.65
N PRO A 22 10.48 -1.86 -11.76
CA PRO A 22 9.88 -0.59 -11.37
C PRO A 22 9.93 0.42 -12.54
N VAL A 23 8.81 1.08 -12.81
CA VAL A 23 8.61 2.00 -13.94
C VAL A 23 8.66 3.46 -13.50
N ASP A 24 7.82 3.86 -12.52
CA ASP A 24 7.71 5.25 -12.07
C ASP A 24 7.52 5.32 -10.55
N ALA A 25 8.38 6.08 -9.88
CA ALA A 25 8.31 6.29 -8.43
C ALA A 25 7.55 7.55 -8.03
N THR A 26 7.08 8.33 -9.00
CA THR A 26 6.35 9.59 -8.77
C THR A 26 5.03 9.30 -8.06
N GLY A 27 4.73 10.02 -6.98
CA GLY A 27 3.43 9.92 -6.30
C GLY A 27 3.22 8.62 -5.50
N LEU A 28 4.24 7.78 -5.30
CA LEU A 28 4.10 6.57 -4.46
C LEU A 28 3.76 6.90 -3.00
N GLY A 29 4.31 7.99 -2.47
CA GLY A 29 4.01 8.47 -1.12
C GLY A 29 2.55 8.87 -0.98
N ASP A 30 2.03 9.65 -1.93
CA ASP A 30 0.63 10.07 -1.97
C ASP A 30 -0.31 8.86 -2.12
N THR A 31 0.05 7.93 -3.02
CA THR A 31 -0.67 6.67 -3.22
C THR A 31 -0.72 5.85 -1.93
N PHE A 32 0.41 5.70 -1.24
CA PHE A 32 0.49 4.98 0.03
C PHE A 32 -0.39 5.66 1.09
N PHE A 33 -0.28 6.97 1.26
CA PHE A 33 -1.05 7.70 2.26
C PHE A 33 -2.55 7.65 1.98
N ALA A 34 -2.97 7.84 0.73
CA ALA A 34 -4.37 7.75 0.33
C ALA A 34 -4.93 6.35 0.63
N ALA A 35 -4.23 5.30 0.21
CA ALA A 35 -4.64 3.92 0.47
C ALA A 35 -4.70 3.61 1.98
N TYR A 36 -3.70 4.06 2.76
CA TYR A 36 -3.68 3.89 4.21
C TYR A 36 -4.88 4.56 4.88
N LEU A 37 -5.17 5.82 4.53
CA LEU A 37 -6.30 6.56 5.07
C LEU A 37 -7.64 5.91 4.69
N CYS A 38 -7.80 5.48 3.44
CA CYS A 38 -9.01 4.76 3.01
C CYS A 38 -9.27 3.52 3.88
N ARG A 39 -8.25 2.69 4.14
CA ARG A 39 -8.40 1.51 5.00
C ARG A 39 -8.65 1.85 6.46
N ARG A 40 -7.98 2.87 7.01
CA ARG A 40 -8.22 3.34 8.39
C ARG A 40 -9.64 3.85 8.56
N LEU A 41 -10.17 4.60 7.60
CA LEU A 41 -11.56 5.09 7.59
C LEU A 41 -12.57 3.94 7.45
N ALA A 42 -12.21 2.86 6.77
CA ALA A 42 -13.01 1.64 6.68
C ALA A 42 -12.96 0.76 7.96
N GLY A 43 -12.15 1.13 8.97
CA GLY A 43 -12.07 0.45 10.26
C GLY A 43 -10.89 -0.52 10.41
N ASP A 44 -10.05 -0.69 9.39
CA ASP A 44 -8.88 -1.56 9.47
C ASP A 44 -7.87 -1.06 10.50
N HIS A 45 -7.22 -1.97 11.24
CA HIS A 45 -6.10 -1.63 12.12
C HIS A 45 -4.89 -1.09 11.34
N ALA A 46 -4.03 -0.32 12.01
CA ALA A 46 -2.86 0.34 11.40
C ALA A 46 -1.92 -0.61 10.63
N ALA A 47 -1.74 -1.84 11.13
CA ALA A 47 -0.92 -2.85 10.44
C ALA A 47 -1.53 -3.30 9.10
N GLU A 48 -2.84 -3.57 9.06
CA GLU A 48 -3.53 -4.03 7.85
C GLU A 48 -3.68 -2.90 6.83
N ALA A 49 -4.06 -1.70 7.29
CA ALA A 49 -4.08 -0.52 6.46
C ALA A 49 -2.69 -0.23 5.84
N GLY A 50 -1.62 -0.42 6.63
CA GLY A 50 -0.25 -0.27 6.16
C GLY A 50 0.14 -1.31 5.10
N ARG A 51 -0.22 -2.58 5.32
CA ARG A 51 0.01 -3.66 4.33
C ARG A 51 -0.71 -3.38 3.02
N PHE A 52 -1.98 -3.02 3.08
CA PHE A 52 -2.77 -2.66 1.90
C PHE A 52 -2.14 -1.48 1.15
N ALA A 53 -1.76 -0.41 1.86
CA ALA A 53 -1.09 0.75 1.28
C ALA A 53 0.25 0.41 0.61
N ALA A 54 1.05 -0.47 1.21
CA ALA A 54 2.29 -0.95 0.62
C ALA A 54 2.05 -1.75 -0.67
N ALA A 55 0.99 -2.56 -0.72
CA ALA A 55 0.60 -3.30 -1.91
C ALA A 55 0.09 -2.35 -3.02
N THR A 56 -0.72 -1.34 -2.68
CA THR A 56 -1.16 -0.30 -3.64
C THR A 56 0.03 0.46 -4.23
N ALA A 57 1.00 0.87 -3.41
CA ALA A 57 2.20 1.56 -3.88
C ALA A 57 3.07 0.67 -4.79
N ALA A 58 3.18 -0.63 -4.48
CA ALA A 58 3.90 -1.56 -5.34
C ALA A 58 3.24 -1.73 -6.73
N LEU A 59 1.91 -1.70 -6.80
CA LEU A 59 1.19 -1.71 -8.07
C LEU A 59 1.33 -0.39 -8.84
N ALA A 60 1.31 0.75 -8.14
CA ALA A 60 1.54 2.05 -8.77
C ALA A 60 2.93 2.14 -9.41
N LEU A 61 3.93 1.51 -8.78
CA LEU A 61 5.31 1.49 -9.28
C LEU A 61 5.47 0.80 -10.64
N LEU A 62 4.51 -0.03 -11.06
CA LEU A 62 4.54 -0.79 -12.32
C LEU A 62 4.05 0.00 -13.55
N ARG A 63 3.68 1.28 -13.39
CA ARG A 63 3.15 2.10 -14.48
C ARG A 63 3.55 3.55 -14.35
N PHE A 64 3.50 4.28 -15.46
CA PHE A 64 3.68 5.73 -15.45
C PHE A 64 2.44 6.45 -14.90
N GLY A 65 2.66 7.48 -14.08
CA GLY A 65 1.60 8.34 -13.58
C GLY A 65 0.86 7.81 -12.35
N PRO A 66 -0.30 8.38 -12.00
CA PRO A 66 -1.00 8.04 -10.77
C PRO A 66 -1.51 6.59 -10.75
N PHE A 67 -1.79 6.09 -9.55
CA PHE A 67 -2.37 4.77 -9.38
C PHE A 67 -3.68 4.63 -10.18
N ALA A 68 -3.77 3.54 -10.95
CA ALA A 68 -4.92 3.24 -11.81
C ALA A 68 -5.25 1.74 -11.78
N GLY A 69 -5.39 1.20 -10.56
CA GLY A 69 -5.86 -0.16 -10.30
C GLY A 69 -7.13 -0.17 -9.45
N SER A 70 -7.62 -1.37 -9.16
CA SER A 70 -8.78 -1.64 -8.31
C SER A 70 -8.39 -2.19 -6.94
N GLU A 71 -9.32 -2.21 -6.00
CA GLU A 71 -9.12 -2.90 -4.72
C GLU A 71 -8.85 -4.40 -4.91
N GLN A 72 -9.47 -5.03 -5.92
CA GLN A 72 -9.24 -6.43 -6.24
C GLN A 72 -7.79 -6.67 -6.68
N ASP A 73 -7.20 -5.78 -7.47
CA ASP A 73 -5.79 -5.88 -7.87
C ASP A 73 -4.87 -5.83 -6.64
N VAL A 74 -5.15 -4.92 -5.70
CA VAL A 74 -4.39 -4.79 -4.44
C VAL A 74 -4.52 -6.06 -3.60
N ARG A 75 -5.73 -6.63 -3.48
CA ARG A 75 -5.96 -7.89 -2.76
C ARG A 75 -5.25 -9.08 -3.41
N GLY A 76 -5.15 -9.08 -4.74
CA GLY A 76 -4.34 -10.04 -5.49
C GLY A 76 -2.86 -10.02 -5.07
N VAL A 77 -2.29 -8.83 -4.83
CA VAL A 77 -0.92 -8.69 -4.31
C VAL A 77 -0.79 -9.19 -2.87
N LEU A 78 -1.84 -9.04 -2.05
CA LEU A 78 -1.89 -9.54 -0.68
C LEU A 78 -2.08 -11.06 -0.59
N GLY A 79 -2.47 -11.72 -1.68
CA GLY A 79 -2.83 -13.15 -1.69
C GLY A 79 -4.18 -13.44 -1.03
N GLU A 80 -5.05 -12.43 -0.93
CA GLU A 80 -6.40 -12.56 -0.39
C GLU A 80 -7.37 -12.89 -1.53
N SER A 81 -8.13 -13.98 -1.40
CA SER A 81 -9.27 -14.24 -2.30
C SER A 81 -10.50 -13.50 -1.79
N ALA A 82 -11.25 -12.89 -2.70
CA ALA A 82 -12.52 -12.21 -2.40
C ALA A 82 -13.59 -13.18 -1.87
#